data_AF-A0A916JJB0-F1
#
_entry.id   AF-A0A916JJB0-F1
#
_cell.length_a   1.000
_cell.length_b   1.000
_cell.length_c   1.000
_cell.angle_alpha   90.00
_cell.angle_beta   90.00
_cell.angle_gamma   90.00
#
_symmetry.space_group_name_H-M   'P 1'
#
loop_
_entity.id
_entity.type
_entity.pdbx_description
1 polymer ?
#
loop_
_entity_poly.entity_id
_entity_poly.type
_entity_poly.pdbx_seq_one_letter_code
_entity_poly.pdbx_strand_id
1 'polypeptide(L)'
;MPTFGEKSMYSLEGEEANHLKSLNERFIRWQEKQIALLTFSINLLFTISIASVGLIINNFDKPIFKEKYAWGYILPQTVAFIITISSIFGIVALFCRLFDFRLTKTIIRKRILLFKVKNEIKYENCEELTQKKLNDKIKSLNCFTKYLGKATWCFFILQAVTFVIALILLIYKI
;
A
#
# COMPACT_ATOMS: atom_id res chain seq x y z
N MET A 1 -26.56 -29.04 7.61
CA MET A 1 -25.40 -28.60 6.80
C MET A 1 -24.26 -29.58 7.02
N PRO A 2 -23.50 -29.98 5.98
CA PRO A 2 -22.38 -30.88 6.16
C PRO A 2 -21.22 -30.17 6.88
N THR A 3 -20.80 -30.73 8.00
CA THR A 3 -19.60 -30.32 8.76
C THR A 3 -18.47 -31.28 8.44
N PHE A 4 -17.30 -30.77 8.03
CA PHE A 4 -16.15 -31.59 7.63
C PHE A 4 -15.01 -31.47 8.64
N GLY A 5 -14.42 -32.60 9.05
CA GLY A 5 -13.28 -32.67 9.99
C GLY A 5 -13.59 -33.43 11.29
N GLU A 6 -12.60 -34.16 11.81
CA GLU A 6 -12.69 -34.99 13.02
C GLU A 6 -12.19 -34.28 14.29
N LYS A 7 -11.24 -33.34 14.18
CA LYS A 7 -10.56 -32.75 15.34
C LYS A 7 -11.16 -31.40 15.76
N SER A 8 -11.20 -31.18 17.07
CA SER A 8 -11.58 -29.89 17.69
C SER A 8 -10.41 -28.92 17.65
N MET A 9 -10.69 -27.62 17.50
CA MET A 9 -9.67 -26.55 17.47
C MET A 9 -8.81 -26.48 18.75
N TYR A 10 -9.33 -26.99 19.87
CA TYR A 10 -8.65 -27.07 21.17
C TYR A 10 -7.64 -28.24 21.27
N SER A 11 -7.53 -29.10 20.26
CA SER A 11 -6.56 -30.22 20.27
C SER A 11 -5.11 -29.79 19.96
N LEU A 12 -4.91 -28.54 19.52
CA LEU A 12 -3.60 -27.90 19.40
C LEU A 12 -3.25 -27.21 20.74
N GLU A 13 -3.05 -27.97 21.81
CA GLU A 13 -2.66 -27.43 23.12
C GLU A 13 -1.19 -27.77 23.43
N GLY A 14 -0.44 -26.75 23.87
CA GLY A 14 0.97 -26.87 24.25
C GLY A 14 1.78 -25.60 24.02
N GLU A 15 3.07 -25.69 24.34
CA GLU A 15 4.05 -24.59 24.21
C GLU A 15 4.20 -24.11 22.75
N GLU A 16 4.13 -25.03 21.79
CA GLU A 16 4.24 -24.72 20.35
C GLU A 16 3.09 -23.85 19.84
N ALA A 17 1.85 -24.12 20.29
CA ALA A 17 0.67 -23.34 19.89
C ALA A 17 0.76 -21.89 20.43
N ASN A 18 1.21 -21.74 21.68
CA ASN A 18 1.43 -20.44 22.30
C ASN A 18 2.57 -19.66 21.62
N HIS A 19 3.66 -20.34 21.28
CA HIS A 19 4.78 -19.74 20.56
C HIS A 19 4.35 -19.23 19.17
N LEU A 20 3.62 -20.07 18.41
CA LEU A 20 3.09 -19.72 17.09
C LEU A 20 2.13 -18.53 17.14
N LYS A 21 1.26 -18.49 18.16
CA LYS A 21 0.35 -17.37 18.42
C LYS A 21 1.12 -16.08 18.67
N SER A 22 2.16 -16.11 19.50
CA SER A 22 2.97 -14.93 19.81
C SER A 22 3.71 -14.39 18.57
N LEU A 23 4.25 -15.27 17.72
CA LEU A 23 4.92 -14.88 16.48
C LEU A 23 3.95 -14.21 15.51
N ASN A 24 2.75 -14.77 15.37
CA ASN A 24 1.70 -14.21 14.52
C ASN A 24 1.23 -12.84 15.03
N GLU A 25 1.03 -12.68 16.33
CA GLU A 25 0.67 -11.40 16.94
C GLU A 25 1.75 -10.33 16.72
N ARG A 26 3.04 -10.71 16.90
CA ARG A 26 4.17 -9.80 16.61
C ARG A 26 4.17 -9.41 15.14
N PHE A 27 4.03 -10.37 14.23
CA PHE A 27 3.99 -10.12 12.79
C PHE A 27 2.85 -9.16 12.42
N ILE A 28 1.63 -9.42 12.90
CA ILE A 28 0.46 -8.56 12.67
C ILE A 28 0.75 -7.14 13.16
N ARG A 29 1.26 -6.99 14.38
CA ARG A 29 1.56 -5.67 14.97
C ARG A 29 2.59 -4.89 14.18
N TRP A 30 3.67 -5.54 13.73
CA TRP A 30 4.70 -4.89 12.91
C TRP A 30 4.21 -4.56 11.51
N GLN A 31 3.44 -5.46 10.91
CA GLN A 31 2.81 -5.22 9.62
C GLN A 31 1.90 -3.99 9.70
N GLU A 32 0.98 -3.93 10.67
CA GLU A 32 0.08 -2.80 10.89
C GLU A 32 0.83 -1.47 11.03
N LYS A 33 1.91 -1.45 11.83
CA LYS A 33 2.76 -0.25 11.96
C LYS A 33 3.35 0.17 10.61
N GLN A 34 3.93 -0.77 9.86
CA GLN A 34 4.48 -0.48 8.53
C GLN A 34 3.40 0.03 7.56
N ILE A 35 2.20 -0.55 7.57
CA ILE A 35 1.08 -0.08 6.75
C ILE A 35 0.72 1.36 7.11
N ALA A 36 0.58 1.65 8.41
CA ALA A 36 0.19 2.95 8.91
C ALA A 36 1.21 4.04 8.55
N LEU A 37 2.49 3.77 8.81
CA LEU A 37 3.60 4.69 8.47
C LEU A 37 3.67 4.99 6.97
N LEU A 38 3.54 3.98 6.11
CA LEU A 38 3.59 4.17 4.66
C LEU A 38 2.38 4.94 4.15
N THR A 39 1.18 4.63 4.64
CA THR A 39 -0.06 5.33 4.26
C THR A 39 -0.01 6.79 4.71
N PHE A 40 0.43 7.03 5.95
CA PHE A 40 0.65 8.36 6.48
C PHE A 40 1.65 9.15 5.62
N SER A 41 2.78 8.53 5.24
CA SER A 41 3.80 9.19 4.42
C SER A 41 3.28 9.57 3.02
N ILE A 42 2.53 8.68 2.36
CA ILE A 42 1.94 8.97 1.04
C ILE A 42 0.93 10.12 1.15
N ASN A 43 0.06 10.09 2.17
CA ASN A 43 -0.94 11.13 2.39
C ASN A 43 -0.31 12.48 2.73
N LEU A 44 0.70 12.49 3.61
CA LEU A 44 1.44 13.70 3.96
C LEU A 44 2.07 14.34 2.72
N LEU A 45 2.78 13.54 1.93
CA LEU A 45 3.43 14.01 0.71
C LEU A 45 2.40 14.54 -0.30
N PHE A 46 1.27 13.85 -0.45
CA PHE A 46 0.16 14.29 -1.31
C PHE A 46 -0.44 15.62 -0.85
N THR A 47 -0.68 15.80 0.45
CA THR A 47 -1.19 17.06 1.00
C THR A 47 -0.22 18.22 0.77
N ILE A 48 1.07 18.01 0.98
CA ILE A 48 2.10 19.03 0.74
C ILE A 48 2.18 19.36 -0.77
N SER A 49 2.04 18.37 -1.66
CA SER A 49 1.99 18.59 -3.10
C SER A 49 0.81 19.49 -3.50
N ILE A 50 -0.40 19.20 -3.01
CA ILE A 50 -1.58 20.03 -3.30
C ILE A 50 -1.41 21.45 -2.74
N ALA A 51 -0.93 21.57 -1.50
CA ALA A 51 -0.68 22.87 -0.89
C ALA A 51 0.33 23.70 -1.68
N SER A 52 1.40 23.06 -2.18
CA SER A 52 2.41 23.70 -3.04
C SER A 52 1.80 24.21 -4.35
N VAL A 53 0.95 23.42 -5.02
CA VAL A 53 0.24 23.87 -6.23
C VAL A 53 -0.68 25.06 -5.92
N GLY A 54 -1.45 24.99 -4.83
CA GLY A 54 -2.30 26.09 -4.39
C GLY A 54 -1.52 27.37 -4.11
N LEU A 55 -0.34 27.26 -3.49
CA LEU A 55 0.57 28.39 -3.27
C LEU A 55 1.05 29.01 -4.59
N ILE A 56 1.44 28.19 -5.57
CA ILE A 56 1.90 28.68 -6.88
C ILE A 56 0.77 29.43 -7.60
N ILE A 57 -0.44 28.85 -7.61
CA ILE A 57 -1.61 29.46 -8.26
C ILE A 57 -2.00 30.78 -7.58
N ASN A 58 -2.07 30.81 -6.25
CA ASN A 58 -2.49 32.00 -5.50
C ASN A 58 -1.47 33.15 -5.56
N ASN A 59 -0.20 32.86 -5.84
CA ASN A 59 0.86 33.86 -5.91
C ASN A 59 1.32 34.10 -7.36
N PHE A 60 0.61 33.59 -8.37
CA PHE A 60 1.03 33.66 -9.77
C PHE A 60 1.22 35.10 -10.27
N ASP A 61 0.44 36.05 -9.74
CA ASP A 61 0.51 37.46 -10.12
C ASP A 61 1.60 38.26 -9.39
N LYS A 62 2.23 37.68 -8.37
CA LYS A 62 3.24 38.38 -7.55
C LYS A 62 4.58 38.48 -8.27
N PRO A 63 5.38 39.54 -8.01
CA PRO A 63 6.68 39.75 -8.65
C PRO A 63 7.70 38.63 -8.39
N ILE A 64 7.51 37.85 -7.33
CA ILE A 64 8.33 36.66 -7.00
C ILE A 64 8.17 35.58 -8.09
N PHE A 65 6.99 35.47 -8.69
CA PHE A 65 6.69 34.48 -9.73
C PHE A 65 6.74 35.05 -11.15
N LYS A 66 6.59 36.37 -11.28
CA LYS A 66 6.64 37.13 -12.54
C LYS A 66 8.07 37.59 -12.81
N GLU A 67 8.84 36.72 -13.44
CA GLU A 67 10.22 37.00 -13.88
C GLU A 67 10.24 38.17 -14.89
N LYS A 68 11.31 38.96 -14.88
CA LYS A 68 11.49 40.13 -15.77
C LYS A 68 11.71 39.74 -17.25
N TYR A 69 11.97 38.47 -17.53
CA TYR A 69 12.26 37.92 -18.86
C TYR A 69 11.05 37.20 -19.45
N ALA A 70 10.98 37.10 -20.78
CA ALA A 70 9.86 36.51 -21.53
C ALA A 70 9.49 35.06 -21.14
N TRP A 71 10.37 34.36 -20.41
CA TRP A 71 10.20 32.97 -19.95
C TRP A 71 9.61 32.87 -18.54
N GLY A 72 9.34 34.01 -17.88
CA GLY A 72 8.95 34.04 -16.47
C GLY A 72 7.67 33.32 -16.12
N TYR A 73 6.76 33.19 -17.08
CA TYR A 73 5.49 32.46 -16.95
C TYR A 73 5.60 30.96 -17.23
N ILE A 74 6.65 30.52 -17.93
CA ILE A 74 6.83 29.12 -18.35
C ILE A 74 7.35 28.27 -17.19
N LEU A 75 8.29 28.80 -16.40
CA LEU A 75 8.88 28.10 -15.26
C LEU A 75 7.90 27.74 -14.12
N PRO A 76 7.04 28.64 -13.61
CA PRO A 76 6.09 28.30 -12.54
C PRO A 76 4.97 27.38 -13.03
N GLN A 77 4.56 27.49 -14.31
CA GLN A 77 3.61 26.57 -14.93
C GLN A 77 4.18 25.16 -15.07
N THR A 78 5.44 25.03 -15.50
CA THR A 78 6.12 23.73 -15.58
C THR A 78 6.31 23.09 -14.20
N VAL A 79 6.66 23.86 -13.18
CA VAL A 79 6.74 23.36 -11.78
C VAL A 79 5.37 22.89 -11.28
N ALA A 80 4.31 23.68 -11.48
CA ALA A 80 2.95 23.28 -11.10
C ALA A 80 2.51 21.98 -11.83
N PHE A 81 2.87 21.84 -13.10
CA PHE A 81 2.61 20.63 -13.88
C PHE A 81 3.35 19.41 -13.32
N ILE A 82 4.63 19.54 -12.97
CA ILE A 82 5.43 18.46 -12.36
C ILE A 82 4.85 18.03 -11.00
N ILE A 83 4.44 18.97 -10.15
CA ILE A 83 3.83 18.65 -8.84
C ILE A 83 2.48 17.95 -9.04
N THR A 84 1.73 18.32 -10.07
CA THR A 84 0.47 17.64 -10.42
C THR A 84 0.71 16.20 -10.84
N ILE A 85 1.73 15.94 -11.68
CA ILE A 85 2.15 14.58 -12.04
C ILE A 85 2.60 13.79 -10.80
N SER A 86 3.38 14.41 -9.92
CA SER A 86 3.78 13.80 -8.64
C SER A 86 2.55 13.38 -7.82
N SER A 87 1.53 14.24 -7.76
CA SER A 87 0.28 13.96 -7.04
C SER A 87 -0.47 12.77 -7.64
N ILE A 88 -0.47 12.60 -8.97
CA ILE A 88 -1.04 11.42 -9.64
C ILE A 88 -0.30 10.15 -9.22
N PHE A 89 1.04 10.17 -9.16
CA PHE A 89 1.80 9.01 -8.65
C PHE A 89 1.44 8.68 -7.20
N GLY A 90 1.21 9.67 -6.35
CA GLY A 90 0.73 9.46 -4.98
C GLY A 90 -0.63 8.77 -4.93
N ILE A 91 -1.58 9.18 -5.77
CA ILE A 91 -2.90 8.54 -5.89
C ILE A 91 -2.75 7.07 -6.33
N VAL A 92 -1.93 6.81 -7.36
CA VAL A 92 -1.67 5.44 -7.83
C VAL A 92 -1.03 4.58 -6.73
N ALA A 93 -0.06 5.13 -5.97
CA ALA A 93 0.56 4.44 -4.85
C ALA A 93 -0.47 4.06 -3.76
N LEU A 94 -1.42 4.95 -3.45
CA LEU A 94 -2.52 4.68 -2.54
C LEU A 94 -3.43 3.55 -3.03
N PHE A 95 -3.82 3.55 -4.30
CA PHE A 95 -4.61 2.48 -4.87
C PHE A 95 -3.87 1.13 -4.83
N CYS A 96 -2.61 1.09 -5.26
CA CYS A 96 -1.79 -0.12 -5.17
C CYS A 96 -1.72 -0.64 -3.73
N ARG A 97 -1.56 0.26 -2.75
CA ARG A 97 -1.52 -0.10 -1.32
C ARG A 97 -2.85 -0.66 -0.83
N LEU A 98 -3.97 -0.05 -1.23
CA LEU A 98 -5.31 -0.50 -0.86
C LEU A 98 -5.61 -1.90 -1.43
N PHE A 99 -5.22 -2.16 -2.67
CA PHE A 99 -5.34 -3.48 -3.28
C PHE A 99 -4.47 -4.52 -2.57
N ASP A 100 -3.22 -4.18 -2.24
CA ASP A 100 -2.32 -5.06 -1.47
C ASP A 100 -2.94 -5.48 -0.13
N PHE A 101 -3.61 -4.54 0.56
CA PHE A 101 -4.33 -4.84 1.80
C PHE A 101 -5.51 -5.82 1.59
N ARG A 102 -6.34 -5.58 0.58
CA ARG A 102 -7.49 -6.45 0.27
C ARG A 102 -7.05 -7.89 -0.06
N LEU A 103 -5.93 -8.02 -0.77
CA LEU A 103 -5.38 -9.33 -1.14
C LEU A 103 -4.73 -10.04 0.05
N THR A 104 -3.96 -9.32 0.87
CA THR A 104 -3.34 -9.88 2.08
C THR A 104 -4.40 -10.43 3.02
N LYS A 105 -5.51 -9.71 3.22
CA LYS A 105 -6.66 -10.20 3.99
C LYS A 105 -7.24 -11.50 3.42
N THR A 106 -7.31 -11.60 2.09
CA THR A 106 -7.81 -12.79 1.40
C THR A 106 -6.83 -13.98 1.53
N ILE A 107 -5.52 -13.73 1.46
CA ILE A 107 -4.47 -14.74 1.63
C ILE A 107 -4.52 -15.32 3.04
N ILE A 108 -4.61 -14.47 4.07
CA ILE A 108 -4.66 -14.92 5.48
C ILE A 108 -5.89 -15.82 5.70
N ARG A 109 -7.07 -15.41 5.22
CA ARG A 109 -8.29 -16.25 5.29
C ARG A 109 -8.09 -17.61 4.63
N LYS A 110 -7.48 -17.65 3.44
CA LYS A 110 -7.20 -18.90 2.74
C LYS A 110 -6.14 -19.75 3.44
N ARG A 111 -5.12 -19.17 4.07
CA ARG A 111 -4.13 -19.91 4.88
C ARG A 111 -4.75 -20.54 6.12
N ILE A 112 -5.64 -19.83 6.80
CA ILE A 112 -6.39 -20.38 7.95
C ILE A 112 -7.25 -21.56 7.49
N LEU A 113 -7.96 -21.42 6.37
CA LEU A 113 -8.73 -22.53 5.80
C LEU A 113 -7.85 -23.71 5.43
N LEU A 114 -6.66 -23.47 4.86
CA LEU A 114 -5.72 -24.53 4.51
C LEU A 114 -5.24 -25.28 5.76
N PHE A 115 -4.96 -24.56 6.84
CA PHE A 115 -4.60 -25.15 8.11
C PHE A 115 -5.73 -26.01 8.69
N LYS A 116 -6.99 -25.57 8.59
CA LYS A 116 -8.14 -26.36 9.02
C LYS A 116 -8.30 -27.64 8.20
N VAL A 117 -8.20 -27.55 6.87
CA VAL A 117 -8.27 -28.70 5.96
C VAL A 117 -7.10 -29.67 6.20
N LYS A 118 -5.90 -29.17 6.46
CA LYS A 118 -4.70 -30.01 6.71
C LYS A 118 -4.80 -30.81 8.00
N ASN A 119 -5.41 -30.24 9.04
CA ASN A 119 -5.51 -30.86 10.36
C ASN A 119 -6.89 -31.51 10.61
N GLU A 120 -7.71 -31.65 9.57
CA GLU A 120 -9.07 -32.20 9.66
C GLU A 120 -9.89 -31.52 10.76
N ILE A 121 -9.71 -30.21 10.94
CA ILE A 121 -10.44 -29.43 11.94
C ILE A 121 -11.81 -29.09 11.37
N LYS A 122 -12.87 -29.19 12.18
CA LYS A 122 -14.23 -28.84 11.75
C LYS A 122 -14.30 -27.49 11.04
N TYR A 123 -14.75 -27.49 9.80
CA TYR A 123 -15.07 -26.29 9.04
C TYR A 123 -16.40 -26.43 8.30
N GLU A 124 -17.08 -25.32 8.16
CA GLU A 124 -18.36 -25.21 7.45
C GLU A 124 -18.06 -24.57 6.09
N ASN A 125 -18.19 -25.34 5.01
CA ASN A 125 -17.95 -24.83 3.67
C ASN A 125 -18.92 -25.47 2.68
N CYS A 126 -19.49 -24.67 1.78
CA CYS A 126 -20.47 -25.11 0.77
C CYS A 126 -19.83 -25.83 -0.43
N GLU A 127 -18.49 -25.87 -0.55
CA GLU A 127 -17.76 -26.48 -1.66
C GLU A 127 -16.62 -27.36 -1.12
N GLU A 128 -16.46 -28.57 -1.68
CA GLU A 128 -15.34 -29.46 -1.36
C GLU A 128 -14.02 -28.81 -1.81
N LEU A 129 -13.21 -28.37 -0.85
CA LEU A 129 -12.02 -27.56 -1.13
C LEU A 129 -10.75 -28.40 -0.97
N THR A 130 -10.22 -28.89 -2.08
CA THR A 130 -8.96 -29.66 -2.09
C THR A 130 -7.77 -28.79 -1.67
N GLN A 131 -6.85 -29.36 -0.87
CA GLN A 131 -5.59 -28.71 -0.46
C GLN A 131 -4.81 -28.13 -1.66
N LYS A 132 -4.77 -28.86 -2.78
CA LYS A 132 -4.08 -28.45 -4.03
C LYS A 132 -4.70 -27.17 -4.62
N LYS A 133 -6.03 -27.12 -4.79
CA LYS A 133 -6.77 -25.95 -5.29
C LYS A 133 -6.55 -24.71 -4.42
N LEU A 134 -6.43 -24.92 -3.10
CA LEU A 134 -6.20 -23.83 -2.15
C LEU A 134 -4.76 -23.31 -2.18
N ASN A 135 -3.77 -24.22 -2.25
CA ASN A 135 -2.36 -23.87 -2.43
C ASN A 135 -2.12 -23.09 -3.72
N ASP A 136 -2.70 -23.52 -4.85
CA ASP A 136 -2.56 -22.84 -6.14
C ASP A 136 -3.13 -21.42 -6.09
N LYS A 137 -4.32 -21.26 -5.48
CA LYS A 137 -4.93 -19.94 -5.26
C LYS A 137 -4.07 -19.04 -4.36
N ILE A 138 -3.48 -19.59 -3.30
CA ILE A 138 -2.59 -18.84 -2.40
C ILE A 138 -1.31 -18.42 -3.15
N LYS A 139 -0.73 -19.31 -3.95
CA LYS A 139 0.48 -19.04 -4.74
C LYS A 139 0.26 -17.92 -5.75
N SER A 140 -0.86 -17.94 -6.47
CA SER A 140 -1.26 -16.87 -7.40
C SER A 140 -1.40 -15.53 -6.68
N LEU A 141 -2.12 -15.50 -5.55
CA LEU A 141 -2.29 -14.27 -4.75
C LEU A 141 -0.98 -13.73 -4.16
N ASN A 142 -0.07 -14.62 -3.74
CA ASN A 142 1.26 -14.22 -3.26
C ASN A 142 2.10 -13.57 -4.37
N CYS A 143 1.96 -14.02 -5.61
CA CYS A 143 2.64 -13.38 -6.74
C CYS A 143 2.13 -11.95 -6.95
N PHE A 144 0.81 -11.77 -6.91
CA PHE A 144 0.18 -10.47 -7.14
C PHE A 144 0.48 -9.47 -6.00
N THR A 145 0.48 -9.92 -4.74
CA THR A 145 0.89 -9.07 -3.60
C THR A 145 2.36 -8.65 -3.68
N LYS A 146 3.27 -9.54 -4.07
CA LYS A 146 4.67 -9.15 -4.33
C LYS A 146 4.79 -8.09 -5.41
N TYR A 147 4.02 -8.21 -6.48
CA TYR A 147 4.00 -7.21 -7.55
C TYR A 147 3.46 -5.86 -7.07
N LEU A 148 2.31 -5.86 -6.37
CA LEU A 148 1.71 -4.65 -5.81
C LEU A 148 2.61 -3.95 -4.80
N GLY A 149 3.27 -4.71 -3.92
CA GLY A 149 4.23 -4.14 -2.97
C GLY A 149 5.39 -3.42 -3.66
N LYS A 150 5.96 -4.02 -4.72
CA LYS A 150 6.98 -3.37 -5.56
C LYS A 150 6.45 -2.13 -6.27
N ALA A 151 5.23 -2.21 -6.82
CA ALA A 151 4.59 -1.10 -7.51
C ALA A 151 4.35 0.08 -6.57
N THR A 152 3.81 -0.16 -5.36
CA THR A 152 3.61 0.89 -4.34
C THR A 152 4.92 1.60 -4.00
N TRP A 153 6.00 0.85 -3.77
CA TRP A 153 7.31 1.43 -3.50
C TRP A 153 7.85 2.24 -4.69
N CYS A 154 7.70 1.72 -5.91
CA CYS A 154 8.13 2.42 -7.12
C CYS A 154 7.40 3.76 -7.27
N PHE A 155 6.07 3.77 -7.20
CA PHE A 155 5.28 4.99 -7.32
C PHE A 155 5.53 5.98 -6.17
N PHE A 156 5.73 5.49 -4.95
CA PHE A 156 6.09 6.35 -3.82
C PHE A 156 7.44 7.04 -4.01
N ILE A 157 8.46 6.30 -4.47
CA ILE A 157 9.78 6.88 -4.77
C ILE A 157 9.68 7.89 -5.92
N LEU A 158 8.95 7.55 -6.99
CA LEU A 158 8.72 8.47 -8.10
C LEU A 158 8.01 9.76 -7.65
N GLN A 159 6.98 9.65 -6.79
CA GLN A 159 6.31 10.81 -6.20
C GLN A 159 7.30 11.68 -5.41
N ALA A 160 8.10 11.08 -4.52
CA ALA A 160 9.06 11.81 -3.69
C ALA A 160 10.15 12.50 -4.52
N VAL A 161 10.76 11.79 -5.46
CA VAL A 161 11.82 12.33 -6.32
C VAL A 161 11.30 13.46 -7.19
N THR A 162 10.15 13.27 -7.85
CA THR A 162 9.55 14.32 -8.69
C THR A 162 9.15 15.56 -7.88
N PHE A 163 8.63 15.36 -6.67
CA PHE A 163 8.29 16.47 -5.77
C PHE A 163 9.53 17.24 -5.31
N VAL A 164 10.60 16.55 -4.92
CA VAL A 164 11.87 17.19 -4.52
C VAL A 164 12.49 17.96 -5.67
N ILE A 165 12.51 17.41 -6.89
CA ILE A 165 13.00 18.11 -8.08
C ILE A 165 12.18 19.38 -8.33
N ALA A 166 10.85 19.31 -8.21
CA ALA A 166 9.98 20.48 -8.37
C ALA A 166 10.26 21.58 -7.32
N LEU A 167 10.50 21.20 -6.07
CA LEU A 167 10.89 22.14 -5.02
C LEU A 167 12.25 22.78 -5.29
N ILE A 168 13.23 22.01 -5.75
CA ILE A 168 14.55 22.54 -6.12
C ILE A 168 14.39 23.56 -7.24
N LEU A 169 13.63 23.25 -8.30
CA LEU A 169 13.36 24.19 -9.39
C LEU A 169 12.64 25.46 -8.92
N LEU A 170 11.72 25.34 -7.96
CA LEU A 170 11.05 26.48 -7.35
C LEU A 170 12.03 27.36 -6.58
N ILE A 171 12.92 26.77 -5.79
CA ILE A 171 13.92 27.49 -4.97
C ILE A 171 14.96 28.16 -5.85
N TYR A 172 15.48 27.49 -6.89
CA TYR A 172 16.44 28.10 -7.81
C TYR A 172 15.85 29.26 -8.63
N LYS A 173 14.52 29.36 -8.70
CA LYS A 173 13.81 30.47 -9.36
C LYS A 173 13.59 31.66 -8.42
N ILE A 174 13.34 31.41 -7.13
CA ILE A 174 13.12 32.44 -6.09
C ILE A 174 14.43 33.15 -5.78
#